data_AF-A0A2K3JLF1-F1
#
_entry.id   AF-A0A2K3JLF1-F1
#
_cell.length_a   1.000
_cell.length_b   1.000
_cell.length_c   1.000
_cell.angle_alpha   90.00
_cell.angle_beta   90.00
_cell.angle_gamma   90.00
#
_symmetry.space_group_name_H-M   'P 1'
#
loop_
_entity.id
_entity.type
_entity.pdbx_description
1 polymer ?
#
loop_
_entity_poly.entity_id
_entity_poly.type
_entity_poly.pdbx_seq_one_letter_code
_entity_poly.pdbx_strand_id
1 'polypeptide(L)'
;LLSGVDKISGTWALNKTFPAGTDSSYKTIKLKLCYAHISQLDRAWRKTVDDLSKDKTCQHKMVAMPYDAANKTVHTFEWLIERDVPQATYFVRAYAFDANDVQVAYGQSTNANKSSNLFEINAISGRHASLDIASVCFSAFSVLSLGVFFYIEKRKGKSQKQ
;
A
#
# COMPACT_ATOMS: atom_id res chain seq x y z
N LEU A 1 -10.25 1.93 12.19
CA LEU A 1 -9.18 0.99 12.60
C LEU A 1 -7.87 1.73 12.65
N LEU A 2 -7.00 1.44 13.62
CA LEU A 2 -5.74 2.14 13.84
C LEU A 2 -4.56 1.31 13.29
N SER A 3 -3.78 1.90 12.38
CA SER A 3 -2.59 1.24 11.80
C SER A 3 -1.56 0.89 12.88
N GLY A 4 -0.99 -0.30 12.86
CA GLY A 4 0.05 -0.76 13.79
C GLY A 4 -0.45 -1.22 15.15
N VAL A 5 -1.77 -1.21 15.38
CA VAL A 5 -2.42 -1.61 16.63
C VAL A 5 -3.55 -2.58 16.34
N ASP A 6 -4.48 -2.18 15.47
CA ASP A 6 -5.65 -2.99 15.18
C ASP A 6 -5.33 -4.10 14.17
N LYS A 7 -6.07 -5.20 14.30
CA LYS A 7 -6.02 -6.33 13.39
C LYS A 7 -7.32 -6.45 12.59
N ILE A 8 -7.19 -6.85 11.34
CA ILE A 8 -8.30 -7.20 10.47
C ILE A 8 -8.32 -8.71 10.34
N SER A 9 -9.45 -9.31 10.67
CA SER A 9 -9.74 -10.70 10.34
C SER A 9 -10.87 -10.77 9.32
N GLY A 10 -10.87 -11.85 8.54
CA GLY A 10 -11.90 -12.06 7.56
C GLY A 10 -11.85 -13.46 7.00
N THR A 11 -12.82 -13.72 6.13
CA THR A 11 -12.89 -14.99 5.42
C THR A 11 -13.02 -14.78 3.92
N TRP A 12 -12.51 -15.74 3.16
CA TRP A 12 -12.70 -15.81 1.73
C TRP A 12 -12.92 -17.26 1.31
N ALA A 13 -13.68 -17.44 0.25
CA ALA A 13 -13.96 -18.76 -0.32
C ALA A 13 -14.17 -18.60 -1.82
N LEU A 14 -13.88 -19.67 -2.59
CA LEU A 14 -14.28 -19.73 -3.97
C LEU A 14 -15.82 -19.83 -4.06
N ASN A 15 -16.43 -19.03 -4.94
CA ASN A 15 -17.87 -19.10 -5.12
C ASN A 15 -18.26 -20.47 -5.71
N LYS A 16 -19.17 -21.18 -5.02
CA LYS A 16 -19.61 -22.53 -5.38
C LYS A 16 -20.43 -22.60 -6.67
N THR A 17 -20.87 -21.46 -7.20
CA THR A 17 -21.58 -21.41 -8.49
C THR A 17 -20.65 -21.60 -9.68
N PHE A 18 -19.32 -21.51 -9.49
CA PHE A 18 -18.38 -21.72 -10.59
C PHE A 18 -18.23 -23.22 -10.94
N PRO A 19 -18.02 -23.56 -12.21
CA PRO A 19 -17.76 -24.93 -12.63
C PRO A 19 -16.57 -25.56 -11.93
N ALA A 20 -16.64 -26.87 -11.69
CA ALA A 20 -15.50 -27.64 -11.19
C ALA A 20 -14.29 -27.49 -12.13
N GLY A 21 -13.10 -27.24 -11.55
CA GLY A 21 -11.86 -27.06 -12.32
C GLY A 21 -11.53 -25.61 -12.68
N THR A 22 -12.40 -24.65 -12.35
CA THR A 22 -12.11 -23.20 -12.52
C THR A 22 -10.85 -22.77 -11.76
N ASP A 23 -10.59 -23.42 -10.62
CA ASP A 23 -9.45 -23.20 -9.73
C ASP A 23 -8.20 -24.02 -10.06
N SER A 24 -8.20 -24.77 -11.17
CA SER A 24 -7.11 -25.68 -11.55
C SER A 24 -5.73 -25.01 -11.68
N SER A 25 -5.71 -23.74 -12.11
CA SER A 25 -4.49 -22.96 -12.24
C SER A 25 -4.07 -22.27 -10.94
N TYR A 26 -4.91 -22.24 -9.91
CA TYR A 26 -4.66 -21.46 -8.70
C TYR A 26 -3.60 -22.14 -7.83
N LYS A 27 -2.56 -21.40 -7.46
CA LYS A 27 -1.46 -21.86 -6.60
C LYS A 27 -1.29 -21.01 -5.37
N THR A 28 -1.39 -19.70 -5.51
CA THR A 28 -1.22 -18.76 -4.39
C THR A 28 -2.35 -17.75 -4.38
N ILE A 29 -2.93 -17.51 -3.20
CA ILE A 29 -3.88 -16.42 -2.99
C ILE A 29 -3.17 -15.28 -2.27
N LYS A 30 -3.23 -14.07 -2.84
CA LYS A 30 -2.74 -12.85 -2.19
C LYS A 30 -3.92 -11.93 -1.90
N LEU A 31 -4.13 -11.65 -0.63
CA LEU A 31 -5.05 -10.62 -0.18
C LEU A 31 -4.35 -9.27 -0.23
N LYS A 32 -4.97 -8.31 -0.90
CA LYS A 32 -4.48 -6.93 -0.97
C LYS A 32 -5.54 -5.97 -0.46
N LEU A 33 -5.06 -4.89 0.14
CA LEU A 33 -5.86 -3.77 0.57
C LEU A 33 -5.96 -2.76 -0.58
N CYS A 34 -7.18 -2.33 -0.88
CA CYS A 34 -7.52 -1.56 -2.05
C CYS A 34 -8.26 -0.27 -1.70
N TYR A 35 -7.87 0.85 -2.31
CA TYR A 35 -8.51 2.15 -2.06
C TYR A 35 -9.95 2.18 -2.57
N ALA A 36 -10.90 2.55 -1.71
CA ALA A 36 -12.28 2.82 -2.11
C ALA A 36 -12.37 4.07 -2.99
N HIS A 37 -13.44 4.20 -3.78
CA HIS A 37 -13.59 5.31 -4.74
C HIS A 37 -13.44 6.70 -4.09
N ILE A 38 -14.04 6.90 -2.91
CA ILE A 38 -13.94 8.16 -2.14
C ILE A 38 -12.49 8.53 -1.78
N SER A 39 -11.61 7.54 -1.61
CA SER A 39 -10.20 7.72 -1.27
C SER A 39 -9.27 7.83 -2.48
N GLN A 40 -9.82 7.75 -3.70
CA GLN A 40 -9.10 7.93 -4.97
C GLN A 40 -9.25 9.34 -5.55
N LEU A 41 -10.25 10.12 -5.10
CA LEU A 41 -10.50 11.48 -5.57
C LEU A 41 -9.23 12.35 -5.39
N ASP A 42 -8.86 13.06 -6.45
CA ASP A 42 -7.68 13.94 -6.54
C ASP A 42 -6.33 13.31 -6.18
N ARG A 43 -6.26 11.98 -6.11
CA ARG A 43 -5.03 11.23 -5.78
C ARG A 43 -4.68 10.28 -6.91
N ALA A 44 -4.02 10.81 -7.95
CA ALA A 44 -3.60 10.04 -9.12
C ALA A 44 -2.76 8.80 -8.77
N TRP A 45 -2.03 8.83 -7.65
CA TRP A 45 -1.26 7.67 -7.15
C TRP A 45 -2.11 6.57 -6.49
N ARG A 46 -3.44 6.70 -6.45
CA ARG A 46 -4.40 5.69 -5.95
C ARG A 46 -5.45 5.28 -7.01
N LYS A 47 -5.29 5.77 -8.25
CA LYS A 47 -6.29 5.67 -9.31
C LYS A 47 -6.46 4.22 -9.80
N THR A 48 -7.72 3.83 -10.02
CA THR A 48 -8.06 2.61 -10.75
C THR A 48 -7.76 2.76 -12.24
N VAL A 49 -7.09 1.78 -12.82
CA VAL A 49 -6.84 1.67 -14.27
C VAL A 49 -7.20 0.25 -14.72
N ASP A 50 -7.77 0.11 -15.91
CA ASP A 50 -8.15 -1.20 -16.46
C ASP A 50 -6.92 -2.07 -16.75
N ASP A 51 -5.82 -1.45 -17.19
CA ASP A 51 -4.51 -2.06 -17.28
C ASP A 51 -3.98 -2.37 -15.87
N LEU A 52 -4.05 -3.64 -15.46
CA LEU A 52 -3.62 -4.11 -14.15
C LEU A 52 -2.16 -3.79 -13.83
N SER A 53 -1.28 -3.68 -14.84
CA SER A 53 0.12 -3.30 -14.63
C SER A 53 0.27 -1.85 -14.14
N LYS A 54 -0.74 -1.02 -14.40
CA LYS A 54 -0.82 0.39 -14.02
C LYS A 54 -1.85 0.66 -12.92
N ASP A 55 -2.61 -0.35 -12.50
CA ASP A 55 -3.63 -0.20 -11.47
C ASP A 55 -2.97 0.08 -10.11
N LYS A 56 -3.24 1.29 -9.59
CA LYS A 56 -2.72 1.76 -8.31
C LYS A 56 -3.75 1.60 -7.18
N THR A 57 -4.86 0.92 -7.44
CA THR A 57 -5.92 0.73 -6.45
C THR A 57 -5.45 -0.13 -5.27
N CYS A 58 -4.75 -1.22 -5.55
CA CYS A 58 -4.45 -2.28 -4.57
C CYS A 58 -2.94 -2.40 -4.33
N GLN A 59 -2.39 -1.46 -3.57
CA GLN A 59 -0.94 -1.32 -3.36
C GLN A 59 -0.41 -2.12 -2.18
N HIS A 60 -1.22 -2.29 -1.12
CA HIS A 60 -0.74 -2.91 0.12
C HIS A 60 -1.06 -4.39 0.14
N LYS A 61 -0.05 -5.21 0.37
CA LYS A 61 -0.19 -6.67 0.54
C LYS A 61 -0.57 -6.94 1.99
N MET A 62 -1.64 -7.70 2.21
CA MET A 62 -2.05 -8.10 3.57
C MET A 62 -1.47 -9.49 3.90
N VAL A 63 -1.89 -10.50 3.15
CA VAL A 63 -1.51 -11.91 3.39
C VAL A 63 -1.26 -12.58 2.05
N ALA A 64 -0.30 -13.50 2.01
CA ALA A 64 -0.13 -14.44 0.91
C ALA A 64 -0.13 -15.85 1.48
N MET A 65 -0.94 -16.73 0.88
CA MET A 65 -1.10 -18.11 1.34
C MET A 65 -1.23 -19.05 0.15
N PRO A 66 -0.79 -20.32 0.28
CA PRO A 66 -1.00 -21.32 -0.76
C PRO A 66 -2.51 -21.58 -0.93
N TYR A 67 -2.92 -21.83 -2.16
CA TYR A 67 -4.27 -22.26 -2.47
C TYR A 67 -4.39 -23.77 -2.27
N ASP A 68 -5.33 -24.19 -1.43
CA ASP A 68 -5.64 -25.60 -1.22
C ASP A 68 -6.88 -25.99 -2.03
N ALA A 69 -6.67 -26.64 -3.16
CA ALA A 69 -7.75 -27.11 -4.03
C ALA A 69 -8.54 -28.29 -3.41
N ALA A 70 -7.97 -29.01 -2.45
CA ALA A 70 -8.66 -30.09 -1.74
C ALA A 70 -9.60 -29.54 -0.66
N ASN A 71 -9.22 -28.41 -0.04
CA ASN A 71 -10.01 -27.74 0.97
C ASN A 71 -10.67 -26.46 0.43
N LYS A 72 -11.68 -26.63 -0.43
CA LYS A 72 -12.50 -25.53 -1.01
C LYS A 72 -13.41 -24.82 0.00
N THR A 73 -13.14 -24.96 1.30
CA THR A 73 -13.96 -24.39 2.36
C THR A 73 -13.58 -22.93 2.62
N VAL A 74 -14.22 -22.33 3.63
CA VAL A 74 -14.01 -20.95 4.01
C VAL A 74 -12.63 -20.80 4.64
N HIS A 75 -11.72 -20.10 3.97
CA HIS A 75 -10.42 -19.76 4.52
C HIS A 75 -10.52 -18.53 5.40
N THR A 76 -9.86 -18.56 6.54
CA THR A 76 -9.75 -17.43 7.47
C THR A 76 -8.39 -16.76 7.33
N PHE A 77 -8.34 -15.46 7.59
CA PHE A 77 -7.10 -14.73 7.74
C PHE A 77 -7.19 -13.76 8.92
N GLU A 78 -6.04 -13.45 9.49
CA GLU A 78 -5.84 -12.39 10.47
C GLU A 78 -4.60 -11.61 10.05
N TRP A 79 -4.70 -10.29 9.99
CA TRP A 79 -3.62 -9.41 9.57
C TRP A 79 -3.56 -8.19 10.47
N LEU A 80 -2.40 -7.93 11.05
CA LEU A 80 -2.13 -6.68 11.76
C LEU A 80 -1.96 -5.56 10.72
N ILE A 81 -2.71 -4.48 10.87
CA ILE A 81 -2.57 -3.35 9.95
C ILE A 81 -1.17 -2.78 10.10
N GLU A 82 -0.39 -2.72 9.03
CA GLU A 82 0.97 -2.19 9.09
C GLU A 82 0.99 -0.67 9.34
N ARG A 83 2.04 -0.16 9.98
CA ARG A 83 2.13 1.26 10.39
C ARG A 83 2.27 2.24 9.21
N ASP A 84 2.70 1.75 8.06
CA ASP A 84 2.90 2.51 6.83
C ASP A 84 1.61 2.60 5.97
N VAL A 85 0.55 1.90 6.37
CA VAL A 85 -0.76 1.99 5.72
C VAL A 85 -1.35 3.38 5.95
N PRO A 86 -1.53 4.19 4.89
CA PRO A 86 -1.95 5.57 5.07
C PRO A 86 -3.44 5.65 5.41
N GLN A 87 -3.82 6.78 6.01
CA GLN A 87 -5.23 7.05 6.31
C GLN A 87 -6.07 7.09 5.02
N ALA A 88 -7.06 6.21 4.95
CA ALA A 88 -8.03 6.15 3.85
C ALA A 88 -9.17 5.17 4.16
N THR A 89 -10.15 5.17 3.26
CA THR A 89 -11.21 4.17 3.17
C THR A 89 -10.79 3.07 2.20
N TYR A 90 -10.94 1.82 2.63
CA TYR A 90 -10.46 0.64 1.91
C TYR A 90 -11.52 -0.46 1.78
N PHE A 91 -11.23 -1.39 0.88
CA PHE A 91 -11.84 -2.71 0.78
C PHE A 91 -10.75 -3.76 0.54
N VAL A 92 -11.09 -5.05 0.67
CA VAL A 92 -10.14 -6.15 0.44
C VAL A 92 -10.42 -6.82 -0.89
N ARG A 93 -9.36 -7.15 -1.62
CA ARG A 93 -9.42 -7.97 -2.83
C ARG A 93 -8.49 -9.17 -2.69
N ALA A 94 -9.04 -10.35 -2.96
CA ALA A 94 -8.31 -11.59 -3.10
C ALA A 94 -7.91 -11.78 -4.55
N TYR A 95 -6.64 -12.08 -4.79
CA TYR A 95 -6.09 -12.36 -6.10
C TYR A 95 -5.57 -13.78 -6.13
N ALA A 96 -5.96 -14.54 -7.15
CA ALA A 96 -5.43 -15.87 -7.41
C ALA A 96 -4.27 -15.78 -8.40
N PHE A 97 -3.17 -16.45 -8.07
CA PHE A 97 -1.95 -16.52 -8.86
C PHE A 97 -1.65 -17.96 -9.25
N ASP A 98 -1.10 -18.13 -10.44
CA ASP A 98 -0.61 -19.42 -10.93
C ASP A 98 0.81 -19.74 -10.44
N ALA A 99 1.42 -20.80 -10.98
CA ALA A 99 2.77 -21.23 -10.62
C ALA A 99 3.87 -20.24 -11.06
N ASN A 100 3.58 -19.38 -12.04
CA ASN A 100 4.50 -18.37 -12.56
C ASN A 100 4.29 -17.00 -11.88
N ASP A 101 3.51 -16.96 -10.80
CA ASP A 101 3.10 -15.74 -10.11
C ASP A 101 2.35 -14.75 -11.01
N VAL A 102 1.61 -15.27 -12.00
CA VAL A 102 0.72 -14.49 -12.86
C VAL A 102 -0.68 -14.49 -12.26
N GLN A 103 -1.28 -13.31 -12.15
CA GLN A 103 -2.65 -13.16 -11.67
C GLN A 103 -3.62 -13.76 -12.70
N VAL A 104 -4.40 -14.76 -12.29
CA VAL A 104 -5.35 -15.48 -13.15
C VAL A 104 -6.80 -15.21 -12.78
N ALA A 105 -7.08 -14.76 -11.55
CA ALA A 105 -8.42 -14.38 -11.13
C ALA A 105 -8.39 -13.41 -9.94
N TYR A 106 -9.53 -12.80 -9.64
CA TYR A 106 -9.71 -12.02 -8.42
C TYR A 106 -11.15 -12.09 -7.90
N GLY A 107 -11.32 -11.86 -6.61
CA GLY A 107 -12.58 -11.62 -5.93
C GLY A 107 -12.44 -10.46 -4.96
N GLN A 108 -13.51 -9.73 -4.68
CA GLN A 108 -13.45 -8.52 -3.85
C GLN A 108 -14.60 -8.48 -2.84
N SER A 109 -14.36 -7.84 -1.69
CA SER A 109 -15.36 -7.69 -0.63
C SER A 109 -16.44 -6.65 -0.95
N THR A 110 -16.25 -5.84 -1.99
CA THR A 110 -17.09 -4.70 -2.38
C THR A 110 -17.82 -4.94 -3.70
N ASN A 111 -18.86 -4.14 -3.98
CA ASN A 111 -19.56 -4.14 -5.27
C ASN A 111 -18.69 -3.60 -6.43
N ALA A 112 -19.19 -3.72 -7.67
CA ALA A 112 -18.48 -3.22 -8.86
C ALA A 112 -18.13 -1.72 -8.74
N ASN A 113 -19.01 -0.94 -8.11
CA ASN A 113 -18.84 0.50 -7.89
C ASN A 113 -17.88 0.85 -6.73
N LYS A 114 -17.33 -0.14 -6.01
CA LYS A 114 -16.41 0.03 -4.87
C LYS A 114 -16.97 0.95 -3.76
N SER A 115 -18.28 0.83 -3.50
CA SER A 115 -19.03 1.69 -2.57
C SER A 115 -19.63 0.96 -1.37
N SER A 116 -19.64 -0.37 -1.36
CA SER A 116 -20.15 -1.18 -0.25
C SER A 116 -19.05 -1.92 0.52
N ASN A 117 -19.31 -2.34 1.76
CA ASN A 117 -18.37 -3.10 2.60
C ASN A 117 -16.99 -2.45 2.71
N LEU A 118 -17.01 -1.13 2.92
CA LEU A 118 -15.83 -0.31 3.09
C LEU A 118 -15.51 -0.16 4.57
N PHE A 119 -14.24 0.02 4.89
CA PHE A 119 -13.78 0.33 6.24
C PHE A 119 -12.69 1.39 6.21
N GLU A 120 -12.59 2.17 7.28
CA GLU A 120 -11.61 3.23 7.41
C GLU A 120 -10.43 2.80 8.26
N ILE A 121 -9.24 3.04 7.73
CA ILE A 121 -7.98 2.93 8.46
C ILE A 121 -7.49 4.34 8.74
N ASN A 122 -7.20 4.61 9.99
CA ASN A 122 -6.54 5.79 10.49
C ASN A 122 -5.07 5.47 10.68
N ALA A 123 -4.21 6.25 10.02
CA ALA A 123 -2.77 6.12 10.22
C ALA A 123 -2.42 6.68 11.61
N ILE A 124 -1.58 5.94 12.34
CA ILE A 124 -0.77 6.53 13.39
C ILE A 124 0.24 7.41 12.67
N SER A 125 0.49 8.62 13.16
CA SER A 125 1.48 9.52 12.59
C SER A 125 2.88 8.92 12.73
N GLY A 126 3.23 8.00 11.84
CA GLY A 126 4.56 7.45 11.70
C GLY A 126 5.37 8.44 10.90
N ARG A 127 6.02 9.39 11.57
CA ARG A 127 7.14 10.09 10.95
C ARG A 127 8.17 8.99 10.63
N HIS A 128 8.34 8.67 9.35
CA HIS A 128 9.30 7.64 8.96
C HIS A 128 10.68 8.09 9.44
N ALA A 129 11.45 7.18 10.05
CA ALA A 129 12.81 7.50 10.50
C ALA A 129 13.66 8.08 9.35
N SER A 130 13.40 7.69 8.11
CA SER A 130 14.03 8.27 6.92
C SER A 130 13.71 9.75 6.71
N LEU A 131 12.46 10.18 6.95
CA LEU A 131 12.05 11.59 6.88
C LEU A 131 12.70 12.41 8.00
N ASP A 132 12.84 11.83 9.19
CA ASP A 132 13.57 12.48 10.29
C ASP A 132 15.04 12.66 9.95
N ILE A 133 15.72 11.60 9.51
CA ILE A 133 17.13 11.64 9.10
C ILE A 133 17.34 12.66 7.96
N ALA A 134 16.51 12.60 6.92
CA ALA A 134 16.60 13.54 5.80
C ALA A 134 16.43 15.00 6.26
N SER A 135 15.50 15.25 7.19
CA SER A 135 15.30 16.59 7.74
C SER A 135 16.55 17.11 8.46
N VAL A 136 17.19 16.27 9.29
CA VAL A 136 18.42 16.62 10.00
C VAL A 136 19.55 16.92 9.01
N CYS A 137 19.75 16.07 8.00
CA CYS A 137 20.79 16.26 7.00
C CYS A 137 20.60 17.57 6.20
N PHE A 138 19.38 17.84 5.73
CA PHE A 138 19.10 19.07 4.96
C PHE A 138 19.19 20.34 5.82
N SER A 139 18.79 20.28 7.09
CA SER A 139 18.97 21.39 8.03
C SER A 139 20.45 21.67 8.33
N ALA A 140 21.27 20.64 8.54
CA ALA A 140 22.70 20.82 8.74
C ALA A 140 23.37 21.40 7.48
N PHE A 141 23.01 20.90 6.30
CA PHE A 141 23.54 21.39 5.03
C PHE A 141 23.19 22.86 4.79
N SER A 142 21.97 23.31 5.10
CA SER A 142 21.58 24.71 4.90
C SER A 142 22.39 25.68 5.78
N VAL A 143 22.61 25.34 7.06
CA VAL A 143 23.41 26.17 7.97
C VAL A 143 24.88 26.19 7.55
N LEU A 144 25.44 25.03 7.19
CA LEU A 144 26.84 24.93 6.73
C LEU A 144 27.07 25.71 5.44
N SER A 145 26.18 25.57 4.46
CA SER A 145 26.29 26.30 3.18
C SER A 145 26.21 27.82 3.38
N LEU A 146 25.32 28.31 4.26
CA LEU A 146 25.25 29.72 4.62
C LEU A 146 26.52 30.19 5.34
N GLY A 147 27.07 29.39 6.25
CA GLY A 147 28.33 29.69 6.95
C GLY A 147 29.52 29.77 5.99
N VAL A 148 29.62 28.83 5.05
CA VAL A 148 30.66 28.85 4.00
C VAL A 148 30.50 30.07 3.11
N PHE A 149 29.27 30.44 2.73
CA PHE A 149 28.99 31.63 1.93
C PHE A 149 29.53 32.91 2.62
N PHE A 150 29.16 33.14 3.89
CA PHE A 150 29.64 34.32 4.63
C PHE A 150 31.16 34.31 4.82
N TYR A 151 31.78 33.14 5.00
CA TYR A 151 33.22 33.02 5.10
C TYR A 151 33.93 33.43 3.80
N ILE A 152 33.42 32.96 2.66
CA ILE A 152 33.96 33.33 1.34
C ILE A 152 33.77 34.82 1.07
N GLU A 153 32.59 35.39 1.35
CA GLU A 153 32.35 36.84 1.23
C GLU A 153 33.34 37.65 2.07
N LYS A 154 33.53 37.26 3.34
CA LYS A 154 34.46 37.94 4.25
C LYS A 154 35.91 37.88 3.76
N ARG A 155 36.32 36.79 3.10
CA ARG A 155 37.65 36.69 2.46
C ARG A 155 37.75 37.58 1.22
N LYS A 156 36.75 37.56 0.34
CA LYS A 156 36.74 38.40 -0.88
C LYS A 156 36.71 39.89 -0.56
N GLY A 157 35.92 40.32 0.43
CA GLY A 157 35.87 41.72 0.87
C GLY A 157 37.17 42.24 1.50
N LYS A 158 38.05 41.35 1.98
CA LYS A 158 39.40 41.72 2.44
C LYS A 158 40.41 41.86 1.29
N SER A 159 40.28 41.07 0.23
CA SER A 159 41.17 41.16 -0.95
C SER A 159 40.91 42.38 -1.85
N GLN A 160 39.73 43.00 -1.81
CA GLN A 160 39.44 44.22 -2.60
C GLN A 160 39.85 45.53 -1.91
N LYS A 161 40.26 45.51 -0.63
CA LYS A 161 40.70 46.70 0.11
C LYS A 161 42.23 46.90 0.09
N GLN A 162 42.95 46.19 -0.78
CA GLN A 162 44.40 46.30 -0.93
C GLN A 162 44.75 46.89 -2.30
#